data_AF-A0A0F9MQV8-F1
#
_entry.id   AF-A0A0F9MQV8-F1
#
_cell.length_a   1.000
_cell.length_b   1.000
_cell.length_c   1.000
_cell.angle_alpha   90.00
_cell.angle_beta   90.00
_cell.angle_gamma   90.00
#
_symmetry.space_group_name_H-M   'P 1'
#
loop_
_entity.id
_entity.type
_entity.pdbx_description
1 polymer ?
#
loop_
_entity_poly.entity_id
_entity_poly.type
_entity_poly.pdbx_seq_one_letter_code
_entity_poly.pdbx_strand_id
1 'polypeptide(L)'
;MRISDKIQRLQSVDLHAIINDAAKEKKDQIIRLNQDQMWKAGVMDVNKPGQKLEYAPSTIKQKKRKATFKKTSFITLRWFGDFYESMKLIFFKDRFEIAADDLKWANWLEPQGRFENALGLTDKSMTKLRKIITAPIIRRLKQAI
;
A
#
# COMPACT_ATOMS: atom_id res chain seq x y z
N MET A 1 24.69 22.16 -27.71
CA MET A 1 24.78 21.52 -26.39
C MET A 1 25.80 20.39 -26.49
N ARG A 2 26.85 20.42 -25.68
CA ARG A 2 27.92 19.41 -25.69
C ARG A 2 27.45 18.16 -24.96
N ILE A 3 28.09 17.01 -25.23
CA ILE A 3 27.79 15.75 -24.53
C ILE A 3 28.04 15.90 -23.02
N SER A 4 29.05 16.68 -22.63
CA SER A 4 29.35 17.04 -21.24
C SER A 4 28.14 17.65 -20.53
N ASP A 5 27.42 18.55 -21.20
CA ASP A 5 26.28 19.28 -20.62
C ASP A 5 25.10 18.32 -20.37
N LYS A 6 24.90 17.33 -21.27
CA LYS A 6 23.89 16.28 -21.11
C LYS A 6 24.22 15.35 -19.94
N ILE A 7 25.48 14.95 -19.81
CA ILE A 7 25.94 14.08 -18.71
C ILE A 7 25.76 14.79 -17.36
N GLN A 8 26.15 16.06 -17.28
CA GLN A 8 26.01 16.85 -16.05
C GLN A 8 24.54 17.03 -15.66
N ARG A 9 23.65 17.28 -16.62
CA ARG A 9 22.20 17.31 -16.36
C ARG A 9 21.69 15.99 -15.81
N LEU A 10 22.03 14.86 -16.45
CA LEU A 10 21.63 13.53 -15.98
C LEU A 10 22.13 13.23 -14.56
N GLN A 11 23.37 13.61 -14.24
CA GLN A 11 23.93 13.45 -12.89
C GLN A 11 23.24 14.32 -11.84
N SER A 12 22.67 15.46 -12.23
CA SER A 12 21.92 16.34 -11.33
C SER A 12 20.48 15.90 -11.07
N VAL A 13 19.98 14.89 -11.80
CA VAL A 13 18.61 14.40 -11.61
C VAL A 13 18.50 13.64 -10.29
N ASP A 14 17.70 14.16 -9.38
CA ASP A 14 17.30 13.45 -8.16
C ASP A 14 16.18 12.44 -8.48
N LEU A 15 16.59 11.19 -8.70
CA LEU A 15 15.66 10.09 -8.99
C LEU A 15 14.71 9.82 -7.82
N HIS A 16 15.16 9.99 -6.57
CA HIS A 16 14.33 9.73 -5.39
C HIS A 16 13.21 10.77 -5.29
N ALA A 17 13.53 12.05 -5.51
CA ALA A 17 12.53 13.10 -5.57
C ALA A 17 11.49 12.83 -6.66
N ILE A 18 11.93 12.42 -7.86
CA ILE A 18 11.02 12.08 -8.97
C ILE A 18 10.09 10.92 -8.61
N ILE A 19 10.61 9.86 -7.98
CA ILE A 19 9.81 8.71 -7.56
C ILE A 19 8.81 9.11 -6.48
N ASN A 20 9.23 9.88 -5.48
CA ASN A 20 8.36 10.37 -4.42
C ASN A 20 7.24 11.25 -4.98
N ASP A 21 7.54 12.16 -5.90
CA ASP A 21 6.51 13.01 -6.51
C ASP A 21 5.53 12.21 -7.37
N ALA A 22 6.02 11.21 -8.10
CA ALA A 22 5.19 10.28 -8.85
C ALA A 22 4.26 9.48 -7.93
N ALA A 23 4.78 8.99 -6.80
CA ALA A 23 3.99 8.27 -5.80
C ALA A 23 2.98 9.19 -5.09
N LYS A 24 3.34 10.45 -4.82
CA LYS A 24 2.46 11.46 -4.21
C LYS A 24 1.26 11.79 -5.10
N GLU A 25 1.48 11.91 -6.41
CA GLU A 25 0.41 12.06 -7.39
C GLU A 25 -0.56 10.86 -7.43
N LYS A 26 -0.05 9.66 -7.11
CA LYS A 26 -0.83 8.41 -7.15
C LYS A 26 -1.17 7.86 -5.77
N LYS A 27 -1.02 8.65 -4.70
CA LYS A 27 -1.12 8.20 -3.30
C LYS A 27 -2.37 7.35 -3.03
N ASP A 28 -3.54 7.80 -3.49
CA ASP A 28 -4.81 7.14 -3.21
C ASP A 28 -4.92 5.80 -3.94
N GLN A 29 -4.33 5.70 -5.14
CA GLN A 29 -4.28 4.44 -5.88
C GLN A 29 -3.33 3.44 -5.23
N ILE A 30 -2.22 3.91 -4.66
CA ILE A 30 -1.24 3.09 -3.94
C ILE A 30 -1.87 2.54 -2.64
N ILE A 31 -2.55 3.39 -1.86
CA ILE A 31 -3.26 2.96 -0.65
C ILE A 31 -4.37 1.96 -1.01
N ARG A 32 -5.19 2.27 -2.03
CA ARG A 32 -6.23 1.36 -2.50
C ARG A 32 -5.69 0.01 -2.95
N LEU A 33 -4.49 -0.03 -3.52
CA LEU A 33 -3.85 -1.27 -3.94
C LEU A 33 -3.55 -2.20 -2.76
N ASN A 34 -3.04 -1.64 -1.65
CA ASN A 34 -2.86 -2.38 -0.39
C ASN A 34 -4.21 -2.81 0.20
N GLN A 35 -5.19 -1.90 0.25
CA GLN A 35 -6.53 -2.23 0.76
C GLN A 35 -7.22 -3.33 -0.05
N ASP A 36 -7.07 -3.30 -1.38
CA ASP A 36 -7.65 -4.26 -2.31
C ASP A 36 -7.04 -5.66 -2.19
N GLN A 37 -5.72 -5.80 -1.98
CA GLN A 37 -5.12 -7.12 -1.78
C GLN A 37 -5.67 -7.80 -0.51
N MET A 38 -5.82 -7.04 0.58
CA MET A 38 -6.42 -7.55 1.82
C MET A 38 -7.90 -7.86 1.62
N TRP A 39 -8.64 -6.98 0.93
CA TRP A 39 -10.10 -7.13 0.80
C TRP A 39 -10.53 -8.19 -0.22
N LYS A 40 -9.88 -8.22 -1.38
CA LYS A 40 -10.24 -9.10 -2.50
C LYS A 40 -9.60 -10.47 -2.32
N ALA A 41 -8.31 -10.50 -2.00
CA ALA A 41 -7.54 -11.74 -1.88
C ALA A 41 -7.42 -12.26 -0.43
N GLY A 42 -7.76 -11.47 0.58
CA GLY A 42 -7.63 -11.89 1.99
C GLY A 42 -6.19 -11.94 2.48
N VAL A 43 -5.26 -11.28 1.78
CA VAL A 43 -3.83 -11.33 2.11
C VAL A 43 -3.52 -10.33 3.22
N MET A 44 -3.26 -10.84 4.41
CA MET A 44 -2.95 -10.04 5.62
C MET A 44 -1.46 -10.01 5.94
N ASP A 45 -0.72 -10.99 5.49
CA ASP A 45 0.74 -11.03 5.53
C ASP A 45 1.21 -11.19 4.08
N VAL A 46 1.86 -10.17 3.53
CA VAL A 46 2.29 -10.19 2.13
C VAL A 46 3.36 -11.26 1.84
N ASN A 47 4.05 -11.73 2.88
CA ASN A 47 5.02 -12.82 2.78
C ASN A 47 4.35 -14.20 2.85
N LYS A 48 3.07 -14.27 3.25
CA LYS A 48 2.27 -15.50 3.31
C LYS A 48 0.96 -15.32 2.52
N PRO A 49 1.02 -15.09 1.20
CA PRO A 49 -0.17 -14.87 0.39
C PRO A 49 -1.06 -16.12 0.39
N GLY A 50 -2.38 -15.93 0.47
CA GLY A 50 -3.35 -17.03 0.33
C GLY A 50 -4.05 -17.48 1.61
N GLN A 51 -3.80 -16.86 2.76
CA GLN A 51 -4.48 -17.17 4.03
C GLN A 51 -5.90 -16.58 4.12
N LYS A 52 -6.76 -16.86 3.14
CA LYS A 52 -8.17 -16.45 3.16
C LYS A 52 -8.93 -17.29 4.17
N LEU A 53 -8.70 -17.04 5.45
CA LEU A 53 -9.30 -17.77 6.56
C LEU A 53 -10.73 -17.29 6.79
N GLU A 54 -11.59 -18.19 7.21
CA GLU A 54 -12.95 -17.87 7.59
C GLU A 54 -13.01 -17.29 9.02
N TYR A 55 -14.05 -16.53 9.31
CA TYR A 55 -14.35 -16.18 10.69
C TYR A 55 -14.96 -17.39 11.41
N ALA A 56 -14.72 -17.51 12.72
CA ALA A 56 -15.47 -18.47 13.53
C ALA A 56 -16.99 -18.23 13.39
N PRO A 57 -17.84 -19.28 13.44
CA PRO A 57 -19.29 -19.14 13.25
C PRO A 57 -19.95 -18.12 14.20
N SER A 58 -19.51 -18.07 15.46
CA SER A 58 -19.94 -17.08 16.45
C SER A 58 -19.63 -15.64 15.99
N THR A 59 -18.42 -15.44 15.49
CA THR A 59 -17.94 -14.17 14.92
C THR A 59 -18.73 -13.79 13.66
N ILE A 60 -19.09 -14.74 12.79
CA ILE A 60 -19.95 -14.47 11.62
C ILE A 60 -21.33 -13.97 12.07
N LYS A 61 -21.96 -14.62 13.05
CA LYS A 61 -23.28 -14.22 13.59
C LYS A 61 -23.23 -12.81 14.17
N GLN A 62 -22.18 -12.47 14.91
CA GLN A 62 -21.94 -11.12 15.40
C GLN A 62 -21.71 -10.12 14.25
N LYS A 63 -20.90 -10.49 13.25
CA LYS A 63 -20.53 -9.62 12.13
C LYS A 63 -21.69 -9.30 11.20
N LYS A 64 -22.57 -10.25 10.93
CA LYS A 64 -23.80 -9.99 10.16
C LYS A 64 -24.68 -8.90 10.80
N ARG A 65 -24.63 -8.73 12.12
CA ARG A 65 -25.42 -7.74 12.85
C ARG A 65 -24.76 -6.36 12.94
N LYS A 66 -23.42 -6.29 13.00
CA LYS A 66 -22.68 -5.05 13.31
C LYS A 66 -21.81 -4.51 12.17
N ALA A 67 -21.49 -5.31 11.15
CA ALA A 67 -20.57 -4.87 10.11
C ALA A 67 -21.25 -3.89 9.15
N THR A 68 -20.54 -2.82 8.80
CA THR A 68 -20.94 -1.82 7.79
C THR A 68 -20.78 -2.33 6.35
N PHE A 69 -20.29 -3.57 6.16
CA PHE A 69 -20.07 -4.18 4.84
C PHE A 69 -20.61 -5.61 4.76
N LYS A 70 -21.00 -6.02 3.54
CA LYS A 70 -21.71 -7.29 3.28
C LYS A 70 -20.84 -8.55 3.36
N LYS A 71 -19.52 -8.45 3.19
CA LYS A 71 -18.61 -9.61 3.09
C LYS A 71 -18.17 -10.09 4.47
N THR A 72 -18.83 -11.12 5.00
CA THR A 72 -18.51 -11.68 6.33
C THR A 72 -18.00 -13.12 6.28
N SER A 73 -17.78 -13.68 5.08
CA SER A 73 -17.34 -15.06 4.89
C SER A 73 -15.86 -15.30 5.21
N PHE A 74 -15.03 -14.25 5.25
CA PHE A 74 -13.62 -14.40 5.59
C PHE A 74 -13.05 -13.19 6.31
N ILE A 75 -11.90 -13.42 6.93
CA ILE A 75 -11.21 -12.45 7.77
C ILE A 75 -10.70 -11.29 6.92
N THR A 76 -11.14 -10.09 7.28
CA THR A 76 -10.82 -8.84 6.60
C THR A 76 -10.50 -7.77 7.62
N LEU A 77 -9.44 -7.00 7.37
CA LEU A 77 -9.08 -5.87 8.22
C LEU A 77 -10.03 -4.68 8.05
N ARG A 78 -10.91 -4.69 7.04
CA ARG A 78 -11.96 -3.68 6.84
C ARG A 78 -12.93 -3.57 8.02
N TRP A 79 -13.08 -4.63 8.81
CA TRP A 79 -13.88 -4.58 10.05
C TRP A 79 -13.28 -3.69 11.12
N PHE A 80 -11.97 -3.48 11.08
CA PHE A 80 -11.29 -2.56 11.98
C PHE A 80 -11.46 -1.10 11.55
N GLY A 81 -12.22 -0.84 10.46
CA GLY A 81 -12.77 0.46 10.04
C GLY A 81 -11.70 1.54 9.99
N ASP A 82 -11.57 2.24 11.11
CA ASP A 82 -10.49 3.13 11.53
C ASP A 82 -9.12 2.69 11.00
N PHE A 83 -8.77 1.40 11.03
CA PHE A 83 -7.50 0.94 10.46
C PHE A 83 -7.37 1.20 8.95
N TYR A 84 -8.37 0.87 8.13
CA TYR A 84 -8.31 1.13 6.69
C TYR A 84 -8.29 2.64 6.39
N GLU A 85 -9.05 3.40 7.16
CA GLU A 85 -9.18 4.85 7.00
C GLU A 85 -7.93 5.61 7.49
N SER A 86 -7.20 5.03 8.44
CA SER A 86 -5.92 5.54 8.97
C SER A 86 -4.73 5.36 8.03
N MET A 87 -4.89 4.59 6.95
CA MET A 87 -3.79 4.30 6.04
C MET A 87 -3.34 5.52 5.24
N LYS A 88 -2.04 5.77 5.24
CA LYS A 88 -1.42 6.90 4.55
C LYS A 88 -0.08 6.52 3.94
N LEU A 89 0.36 7.31 2.97
CA LEU A 89 1.69 7.20 2.39
C LEU A 89 2.62 8.19 3.11
N ILE A 90 3.67 7.68 3.74
CA ILE A 90 4.73 8.47 4.35
C ILE A 90 5.92 8.51 3.40
N PHE A 91 6.50 9.70 3.24
CA PHE A 91 7.63 9.93 2.35
C PHE A 91 8.89 10.22 3.16
N PHE A 92 9.95 9.50 2.83
CA PHE A 92 11.30 9.71 3.32
C PHE A 92 12.17 10.23 2.16
N LYS A 93 13.44 10.56 2.45
CA LYS A 93 14.35 11.09 1.43
C LYS A 93 14.54 10.15 0.24
N ASP A 94 14.63 8.86 0.49
CA ASP A 94 15.01 7.83 -0.48
C ASP A 94 13.89 6.85 -0.84
N ARG A 95 12.79 6.85 -0.08
CA ARG A 95 11.69 5.89 -0.20
C ARG A 95 10.36 6.46 0.28
N PHE A 96 9.31 5.70 0.05
CA PHE A 96 8.00 5.93 0.67
C PHE A 96 7.45 4.60 1.20
N GLU A 97 6.60 4.69 2.20
CA GLU A 97 6.02 3.53 2.89
C GLU A 97 4.53 3.76 3.15
N ILE A 98 3.75 2.68 3.14
CA ILE A 98 2.36 2.71 3.61
C ILE A 98 2.41 2.54 5.12
N ALA A 99 1.76 3.45 5.85
CA ALA A 99 1.66 3.46 7.29
C ALA A 99 0.20 3.57 7.73
N ALA A 100 -0.09 3.25 8.99
CA ALA A 100 -1.38 3.47 9.64
C ALA A 100 -1.15 4.16 10.99
N ASP A 101 -1.99 5.13 11.35
CA ASP A 101 -1.93 5.84 12.64
C ASP A 101 -3.01 5.41 13.65
N ASP A 102 -3.70 4.30 13.37
CA ASP A 102 -4.70 3.71 14.25
C ASP A 102 -4.07 2.98 15.45
N LEU A 103 -4.59 3.23 16.66
CA LEU A 103 -4.12 2.56 17.88
C LEU A 103 -4.33 1.04 17.85
N LYS A 104 -5.28 0.52 17.05
CA LYS A 104 -5.48 -0.93 16.93
C LYS A 104 -4.39 -1.55 16.07
N TRP A 105 -3.82 -0.80 15.12
CA TRP A 105 -2.62 -1.25 14.40
C TRP A 105 -1.51 -1.61 15.39
N ALA A 106 -1.07 -0.62 16.18
CA ALA A 106 0.04 -0.78 17.12
C ALA A 106 -0.25 -1.81 18.23
N ASN A 107 -1.47 -1.81 18.78
CA ASN A 107 -1.77 -2.61 19.97
C ASN A 107 -2.26 -4.04 19.66
N TRP A 108 -2.86 -4.28 18.49
CA TRP A 108 -3.59 -5.54 18.23
C TRP A 108 -3.26 -6.20 16.90
N LEU A 109 -2.87 -5.44 15.87
CA LEU A 109 -2.62 -6.00 14.54
C LEU A 109 -1.13 -6.30 14.34
N GLU A 110 -0.28 -5.29 14.44
CA GLU A 110 1.16 -5.40 14.21
C GLU A 110 1.84 -6.49 15.06
N PRO A 111 1.54 -6.64 16.37
CA PRO A 111 2.17 -7.68 17.20
C PRO A 111 1.74 -9.11 16.84
N GLN A 112 0.63 -9.27 16.11
CA GLN A 112 0.15 -10.58 15.70
C GLN A 112 0.87 -10.97 14.40
N GLY A 113 1.66 -12.04 14.42
CA GLY A 113 2.41 -12.53 13.25
C GLY A 113 1.58 -12.88 12.01
N ARG A 114 0.24 -12.81 12.11
CA ARG A 114 -0.69 -12.91 10.98
C ARG A 114 -0.84 -11.60 10.19
N PHE A 115 -0.64 -10.44 10.81
CA PHE A 115 -0.80 -9.11 10.22
C PHE A 115 0.51 -8.34 10.12
N GLU A 116 1.64 -8.94 10.53
CA GLU A 116 2.98 -8.36 10.60
C GLU A 116 3.34 -7.50 9.38
N ASN A 117 3.04 -7.97 8.17
CA ASN A 117 3.35 -7.27 6.93
C ASN A 117 2.10 -6.76 6.19
N ALA A 118 1.00 -6.48 6.88
CA ALA A 118 -0.27 -6.06 6.26
C ALA A 118 -0.16 -4.72 5.53
N LEU A 119 0.72 -3.82 5.96
CA LEU A 119 0.99 -2.54 5.32
C LEU A 119 1.88 -2.67 4.06
N GLY A 120 2.48 -3.83 3.83
CA GLY A 120 3.28 -4.09 2.63
C GLY A 120 2.45 -4.32 1.37
N LEU A 121 3.12 -4.57 0.25
CA LEU A 121 2.49 -4.98 -1.00
C LEU A 121 3.00 -6.37 -1.40
N THR A 122 2.09 -7.25 -1.82
CA THR A 122 2.49 -8.51 -2.47
C THR A 122 3.23 -8.25 -3.78
N ASP A 123 3.98 -9.22 -4.31
CA ASP A 123 4.65 -9.09 -5.62
C ASP A 123 3.69 -8.70 -6.76
N LYS A 124 2.48 -9.28 -6.71
CA LYS A 124 1.40 -8.97 -7.67
C LYS A 124 0.98 -7.51 -7.55
N SER A 125 0.85 -6.99 -6.32
CA SER A 125 0.57 -5.58 -6.08
C SER A 125 1.75 -4.71 -6.48
N MET A 126 2.99 -5.06 -6.13
CA MET A 126 4.19 -4.33 -6.54
C MET A 126 4.31 -4.18 -8.05
N THR A 127 3.95 -5.22 -8.81
CA THR A 127 3.90 -5.15 -10.28
C THR A 127 2.88 -4.11 -10.78
N LYS A 128 1.72 -4.01 -10.11
CA LYS A 128 0.72 -2.98 -10.42
C LYS A 128 1.18 -1.59 -10.01
N LEU A 129 1.80 -1.45 -8.84
CA LEU A 129 2.40 -0.20 -8.37
C LEU A 129 3.36 0.35 -9.42
N ARG A 130 4.29 -0.48 -9.92
CA ARG A 130 5.22 -0.09 -10.98
C ARG A 130 4.48 0.52 -12.16
N LYS A 131 3.45 -0.14 -12.68
CA LYS A 131 2.63 0.37 -13.81
C LYS A 131 1.95 1.72 -13.48
N ILE A 132 1.47 1.89 -12.25
CA ILE A 132 0.81 3.13 -11.80
C ILE A 132 1.78 4.32 -11.80
N ILE A 133 3.02 4.10 -11.34
CA ILE A 133 4.01 5.19 -11.15
C ILE A 133 4.95 5.39 -12.34
N THR A 134 5.09 4.41 -13.25
CA THR A 134 6.00 4.50 -14.41
C THR A 134 5.71 5.71 -15.29
N ALA A 135 4.46 5.93 -15.70
CA ALA A 135 4.12 7.06 -16.57
C ALA A 135 4.40 8.43 -15.88
N PRO A 136 3.99 8.65 -14.62
CA PRO A 136 4.40 9.84 -13.85
C PRO A 136 5.91 10.04 -13.72
N ILE A 137 6.69 8.96 -13.54
CA ILE A 137 8.16 9.01 -13.46
C ILE A 137 8.75 9.44 -14.82
N ILE A 138 8.37 8.76 -15.91
CA ILE A 138 8.87 9.07 -17.26
C ILE A 138 8.56 10.52 -17.63
N ARG A 139 7.37 11.01 -17.32
CA ARG A 139 6.98 12.40 -17.58
C ARG A 139 7.92 13.38 -16.87
N ARG A 140 8.25 13.13 -15.61
CA ARG A 140 9.14 13.99 -14.81
C ARG A 140 10.60 13.89 -15.25
N LEU A 141 11.08 12.69 -15.57
CA LEU A 141 12.41 12.51 -16.14
C LEU A 141 12.59 13.31 -17.43
N LYS A 142 11.59 13.31 -18.32
CA LYS A 142 11.61 14.12 -19.55
C LYS A 142 11.61 15.63 -19.30
N GLN A 143 11.13 16.09 -18.15
CA GLN A 143 11.14 17.51 -17.77
C GLN A 143 12.46 17.92 -17.12
N ALA A 144 13.15 16.97 -16.48
CA ALA A 144 14.40 17.21 -15.77
C ALA A 144 15.65 17.18 -16.68
N ILE A 145 15.53 16.64 -17.90
CA ILE A 145 16.62 16.47 -18.88
C ILE A 145 16.46 17.50 -20.00
#